data_AF-A0A7U4DLS9-F1
#
_entry.id   AF-A0A7U4DLS9-F1
#
_cell.length_a   1.000
_cell.length_b   1.000
_cell.length_c   1.000
_cell.angle_alpha   90.00
_cell.angle_beta   90.00
_cell.angle_gamma   90.00
#
_symmetry.space_group_name_H-M   'P 1'
#
loop_
_entity.id
_entity.type
_entity.pdbx_description
1 polymer ?
#
loop_
_entity_poly.entity_id
_entity_poly.type
_entity_poly.pdbx_seq_one_letter_code
_entity_poly.pdbx_strand_id
1 'polypeptide(L)'
;MKNMYITTGTTDYLQKVKDMHKNETMLLLERKEDAVLLHETDGETVFKEPRCYEVIDAAGELGGAFVVCNNIPVTDEGRPLFEHRFQQRARLIENEPGFVAIRVLRPLSNDTYVIMTLWEAKKYFEQWQRSNAFAKAHAQRKEEQKPSRQIFPRPSYVTTYSVVQER
;
A
#
# COMPACT_ATOMS: atom_id res chain seq x y z
N MET A 1 -7.19 -14.41 -8.72
CA MET A 1 -7.02 -12.97 -8.39
C MET A 1 -6.13 -12.91 -7.18
N LYS A 2 -5.17 -11.97 -7.11
CA LYS A 2 -4.27 -11.86 -5.96
C LYS A 2 -4.90 -11.02 -4.85
N ASN A 3 -4.74 -11.48 -3.62
CA ASN A 3 -5.12 -10.76 -2.41
C ASN A 3 -3.88 -10.35 -1.62
N MET A 4 -4.03 -9.30 -0.83
CA MET A 4 -3.06 -8.86 0.16
C MET A 4 -3.68 -8.98 1.54
N TYR A 5 -2.99 -9.70 2.42
CA TYR A 5 -3.36 -9.85 3.82
C TYR A 5 -2.35 -9.13 4.70
N ILE A 6 -2.83 -8.40 5.70
CA ILE A 6 -1.98 -7.63 6.61
C ILE A 6 -2.36 -7.96 8.04
N THR A 7 -1.42 -8.49 8.80
CA THR A 7 -1.56 -8.68 10.26
C THR A 7 -0.58 -7.78 11.00
N THR A 8 -0.91 -7.42 12.24
CA THR A 8 -0.10 -6.57 13.12
C THR A 8 0.34 -7.36 14.34
N GLY A 9 1.54 -7.09 14.88
CA GLY A 9 2.06 -7.77 16.05
C GLY A 9 3.44 -7.25 16.45
N THR A 10 4.13 -8.01 17.30
CA THR A 10 5.55 -7.77 17.59
C THR A 10 6.42 -8.32 16.47
N THR A 11 7.57 -7.68 16.22
CA THR A 11 8.52 -8.10 15.19
C THR A 11 8.93 -9.57 15.36
N ASP A 12 9.27 -9.98 16.58
CA ASP A 12 9.71 -11.36 16.87
C ASP A 12 8.63 -12.40 16.57
N TYR A 13 7.36 -12.10 16.88
CA TYR A 13 6.27 -13.03 16.59
C TYR A 13 6.06 -13.16 15.09
N LEU A 14 6.00 -12.03 14.37
CA LEU A 14 5.77 -12.02 12.94
C LEU A 14 6.94 -12.61 12.14
N GLN A 15 8.18 -12.42 12.60
CA GLN A 15 9.34 -13.07 11.99
C GLN A 15 9.22 -14.60 12.06
N LYS A 16 8.80 -15.16 13.21
CA LYS A 16 8.55 -16.61 13.33
C LYS A 16 7.48 -17.09 12.36
N VAL A 17 6.40 -16.32 12.18
CA VAL A 17 5.34 -16.64 11.20
C VAL A 17 5.93 -16.67 9.78
N LYS A 18 6.68 -15.65 9.39
CA LYS A 18 7.37 -15.61 8.10
C LYS A 18 8.29 -16.83 7.91
N ASP A 19 9.09 -17.17 8.92
CA ASP A 19 10.05 -18.29 8.86
C ASP A 19 9.39 -19.67 8.78
N MET A 20 8.18 -19.84 9.31
CA MET A 20 7.39 -21.08 9.18
C MET A 20 6.79 -21.25 7.78
N HIS A 21 6.63 -20.15 7.03
CA HIS A 21 5.94 -20.11 5.74
C HIS A 21 6.85 -19.57 4.63
N LYS A 22 8.09 -20.09 4.52
CA LYS A 22 9.11 -19.62 3.57
C LYS A 22 8.73 -19.70 2.08
N ASN A 23 7.73 -20.50 1.75
CA ASN A 23 7.24 -20.64 0.38
C ASN A 23 6.20 -19.57 0.00
N GLU A 24 5.72 -18.80 0.98
CA GLU A 24 4.76 -17.72 0.76
C GLU A 24 5.46 -16.40 0.44
N THR A 25 4.77 -15.53 -0.29
CA THR A 25 5.27 -14.18 -0.57
C THR A 25 4.94 -13.26 0.59
N MET A 26 5.89 -13.10 1.52
CA MET A 26 5.71 -12.30 2.73
C MET A 26 6.77 -11.21 2.91
N LEU A 27 6.34 -10.06 3.43
CA LEU A 27 7.23 -8.93 3.74
C LEU A 27 6.96 -8.41 5.15
N LEU A 28 7.97 -8.52 6.02
CA LEU A 28 7.90 -8.01 7.39
C LEU A 28 8.32 -6.54 7.42
N LEU A 29 7.44 -5.73 7.99
CA LEU A 29 7.59 -4.28 8.10
C LEU A 29 7.54 -3.86 9.56
N GLU A 30 8.33 -2.85 9.93
CA GLU A 30 8.36 -2.31 11.29
C GLU A 30 8.19 -0.79 11.31
N ARG A 31 7.63 -0.29 12.40
CA ARG A 31 7.64 1.11 12.81
C ARG A 31 7.88 1.19 14.32
N LYS A 32 7.99 2.42 14.84
CA LYS A 32 8.37 2.65 16.26
C LYS A 32 7.51 1.91 17.29
N GLU A 33 6.24 1.65 16.99
CA GLU A 33 5.24 1.15 17.95
C GLU A 33 4.84 -0.31 17.70
N ASP A 34 4.93 -0.79 16.46
CA ASP A 34 4.49 -2.13 16.08
C ASP A 34 5.19 -2.62 14.80
N ALA A 35 4.92 -3.88 14.46
CA ALA A 35 5.30 -4.48 13.19
C ALA A 35 4.05 -5.01 12.45
N VAL A 36 4.13 -5.06 11.13
CA VAL A 36 3.12 -5.65 10.28
C VAL A 36 3.74 -6.65 9.32
N LEU A 37 3.05 -7.76 9.07
CA LEU A 37 3.47 -8.76 8.10
C LEU A 37 2.48 -8.72 6.93
N LEU A 38 3.03 -8.48 5.74
CA LEU A 38 2.30 -8.56 4.49
C LEU A 38 2.34 -10.00 3.98
N HIS A 39 1.24 -10.47 3.40
CA HIS A 39 1.15 -11.74 2.70
C HIS A 39 0.38 -11.53 1.39
N GLU A 40 1.07 -11.65 0.26
CA GLU A 40 0.49 -11.57 -1.08
C GLU A 40 0.33 -12.97 -1.67
N THR A 41 -0.91 -13.39 -1.93
CA THR A 41 -1.20 -14.74 -2.43
C THR A 41 -2.49 -14.75 -3.25
N ASP A 42 -2.63 -15.73 -4.15
CA ASP A 42 -3.88 -16.07 -4.81
C ASP A 42 -4.64 -17.23 -4.12
N GLY A 43 -4.05 -17.79 -3.07
CA GLY A 43 -4.65 -18.83 -2.21
C GLY A 43 -5.18 -18.30 -0.87
N GLU A 44 -5.24 -19.20 0.11
CA GLU A 44 -5.64 -18.86 1.47
C GLU A 44 -4.51 -18.23 2.27
N THR A 45 -4.85 -17.31 3.17
CA THR A 45 -3.87 -16.73 4.08
C THR A 45 -3.60 -17.63 5.28
N VAL A 46 -2.36 -17.63 5.75
CA VAL A 46 -1.96 -18.32 6.99
C VAL A 46 -2.28 -17.51 8.25
N PHE A 47 -2.69 -16.25 8.09
CA PHE A 47 -3.01 -15.36 9.22
C PHE A 47 -4.40 -15.66 9.78
N LYS A 48 -4.50 -15.67 11.12
CA LYS A 48 -5.77 -15.93 11.81
C LYS A 48 -6.73 -14.74 11.75
N GLU A 49 -6.23 -13.52 11.94
CA GLU A 49 -7.05 -12.29 11.99
C GLU A 49 -6.47 -11.18 11.09
N PRO A 50 -6.41 -11.39 9.75
CA PRO A 50 -5.86 -10.40 8.84
C PRO A 50 -6.85 -9.30 8.50
N ARG A 51 -6.31 -8.12 8.17
CA ARG A 51 -6.99 -7.20 7.26
C ARG A 51 -6.85 -7.74 5.84
N CYS A 52 -7.97 -7.89 5.14
CA CYS A 52 -8.03 -8.49 3.81
C CYS A 52 -8.26 -7.43 2.74
N TYR A 53 -7.45 -7.50 1.68
CA TYR A 53 -7.55 -6.62 0.53
C TYR A 53 -7.47 -7.41 -0.77
N GLU A 54 -8.20 -6.95 -1.78
CA GLU A 54 -8.00 -7.37 -3.17
C GLU A 54 -6.97 -6.45 -3.84
N VAL A 55 -6.03 -7.01 -4.59
CA VAL A 55 -5.04 -6.25 -5.34
C VAL A 55 -5.63 -5.89 -6.71
N ILE A 56 -6.07 -4.65 -6.88
CA ILE A 56 -6.75 -4.19 -8.11
C ILE A 56 -5.80 -3.56 -9.14
N ASP A 57 -4.59 -3.18 -8.72
CA ASP A 57 -3.50 -2.77 -9.60
C ASP A 57 -2.15 -3.02 -8.90
N ALA A 58 -1.14 -3.41 -9.66
CA ALA A 58 0.18 -3.77 -9.14
C ALA A 58 1.29 -3.57 -10.17
N ALA A 59 2.47 -3.20 -9.70
CA ALA A 59 3.72 -3.26 -10.45
C ALA A 59 4.88 -3.58 -9.50
N GLY A 60 5.89 -4.29 -10.00
CA GLY A 60 7.06 -4.69 -9.23
C GLY A 60 6.79 -5.77 -8.17
N GLU A 61 7.86 -6.25 -7.53
CA GLU A 61 7.84 -7.29 -6.51
C GLU A 61 7.97 -6.70 -5.09
N LEU A 62 7.41 -7.39 -4.09
CA LEU A 62 7.53 -6.92 -2.71
C LEU A 62 8.99 -6.96 -2.23
N GLY A 63 9.49 -5.83 -1.72
CA GLY A 63 10.88 -5.72 -1.27
C GLY A 63 11.29 -4.29 -0.95
N GLY A 64 12.56 -3.96 -1.15
CA GLY A 64 13.14 -2.66 -0.82
C GLY A 64 13.41 -2.49 0.68
N ALA A 65 13.57 -1.25 1.12
CA ALA A 65 13.86 -0.92 2.51
C ALA A 65 12.81 0.00 3.16
N PHE A 66 11.98 0.67 2.37
CA PHE A 66 11.02 1.65 2.88
C PHE A 66 9.66 1.51 2.20
N VAL A 67 8.60 1.45 3.00
CA VAL A 67 7.23 1.28 2.52
C VAL A 67 6.37 2.45 2.98
N VAL A 68 5.57 2.96 2.06
CA VAL A 68 4.62 4.04 2.31
C VAL A 68 3.23 3.57 1.93
N CYS A 69 2.30 3.66 2.87
CA CYS A 69 0.89 3.34 2.68
C CYS A 69 0.08 4.63 2.80
N ASN A 70 -0.53 5.05 1.69
CA ASN A 70 -1.51 6.12 1.69
C ASN A 70 -2.90 5.51 1.92
N ASN A 71 -3.47 5.74 3.10
CA ASN A 71 -4.74 5.19 3.54
C ASN A 71 -5.85 6.18 3.20
N ILE A 72 -6.80 5.77 2.36
CA ILE A 72 -7.81 6.64 1.78
C ILE A 72 -9.20 6.04 2.06
N PRO A 73 -9.93 6.57 3.04
CA PRO A 73 -11.33 6.24 3.26
C PRO A 73 -12.17 6.68 2.05
N VAL A 74 -12.97 5.78 1.48
CA VAL A 74 -13.84 6.06 0.32
C VAL A 74 -15.23 5.50 0.63
N THR A 75 -16.29 6.31 0.46
CA THR A 75 -17.67 5.83 0.64
C THR A 75 -18.02 4.74 -0.38
N ASP A 76 -18.99 3.89 -0.07
CA ASP A 76 -19.40 2.80 -0.97
C ASP A 76 -19.85 3.33 -2.34
N GLU A 77 -20.57 4.44 -2.39
CA GLU A 77 -20.98 5.10 -3.64
C GLU A 77 -19.80 5.67 -4.43
N GLY A 78 -18.71 6.01 -3.73
CA GLY A 78 -17.49 6.56 -4.30
C GLY A 78 -16.53 5.52 -4.89
N ARG A 79 -16.64 4.25 -4.49
CA ARG A 79 -15.70 3.17 -4.88
C ARG A 79 -15.57 3.03 -6.40
N PRO A 80 -16.65 2.96 -7.20
CA PRO A 80 -16.52 2.77 -8.65
C PRO A 80 -15.76 3.92 -9.32
N LEU A 81 -16.04 5.15 -8.91
CA LEU A 81 -15.36 6.34 -9.43
C LEU A 81 -13.89 6.37 -9.01
N PHE A 82 -13.60 6.05 -7.75
CA PHE A 82 -12.24 6.01 -7.23
C PHE A 82 -11.39 4.98 -7.99
N GLU A 83 -11.91 3.77 -8.18
CA GLU A 83 -11.21 2.70 -8.87
C GLU A 83 -10.99 3.00 -10.36
N HIS A 84 -11.98 3.58 -11.03
CA HIS A 84 -11.83 4.02 -12.41
C HIS A 84 -10.67 5.01 -12.58
N ARG A 85 -10.53 5.96 -11.65
CA ARG A 85 -9.42 6.92 -11.64
C ARG A 85 -8.07 6.23 -11.44
N PHE A 86 -7.99 5.22 -10.60
CA PHE A 86 -6.74 4.47 -10.38
C PHE A 86 -6.35 3.61 -11.59
N GLN A 87 -7.32 3.02 -12.28
CA GLN A 87 -7.05 2.30 -13.54
C GLN A 87 -6.45 3.21 -14.62
N GLN A 88 -6.83 4.48 -14.62
CA GLN A 88 -6.33 5.50 -15.55
C GLN A 88 -5.11 6.28 -15.05
N ARG A 89 -4.50 5.88 -13.92
CA ARG A 89 -3.33 6.60 -13.38
C ARG A 89 -2.20 6.62 -14.41
N ALA A 90 -1.45 7.72 -14.43
CA ALA A 90 -0.40 7.95 -15.43
C ALA A 90 0.79 6.99 -15.38
N ARG A 91 0.86 6.09 -14.38
CA ARG A 91 1.95 5.10 -14.17
C ARG A 91 3.36 5.70 -14.31
N LEU A 92 3.53 6.89 -13.72
CA LEU A 92 4.79 7.62 -13.75
C LEU A 92 5.73 7.21 -12.61
N ILE A 93 5.17 6.73 -11.50
CA ILE A 93 5.95 6.39 -10.29
C ILE A 93 6.89 5.21 -10.55
N GLU A 94 6.51 4.32 -11.47
CA GLU A 94 7.28 3.16 -11.89
C GLU A 94 8.61 3.51 -12.55
N ASN A 95 8.75 4.73 -13.07
CA ASN A 95 9.98 5.22 -13.72
C ASN A 95 10.86 6.05 -12.78
N GLU A 96 10.46 6.20 -11.51
CA GLU A 96 11.18 7.04 -10.55
C GLU A 96 12.37 6.28 -9.94
N PRO A 97 13.52 6.94 -9.70
CA PRO A 97 14.67 6.31 -9.09
C PRO A 97 14.34 5.66 -7.74
N GLY A 98 14.78 4.42 -7.56
CA GLY A 98 14.60 3.66 -6.32
C GLY A 98 13.16 3.19 -6.07
N PHE A 99 12.25 3.32 -7.04
CA PHE A 99 10.96 2.64 -7.02
C PHE A 99 11.17 1.12 -7.05
N VAL A 100 10.46 0.40 -6.17
CA VAL A 100 10.51 -1.07 -6.12
C VAL A 100 9.18 -1.65 -6.55
N ALA A 101 8.08 -1.23 -5.93
CA ALA A 101 6.76 -1.75 -6.25
C ALA A 101 5.63 -0.81 -5.84
N ILE A 102 4.45 -1.06 -6.42
CA ILE A 102 3.19 -0.48 -5.98
C ILE A 102 2.11 -1.55 -5.90
N ARG A 103 1.20 -1.40 -4.93
CA ARG A 103 -0.08 -2.11 -4.84
C ARG A 103 -1.20 -1.12 -4.59
N VAL A 104 -2.28 -1.24 -5.34
CA VAL A 104 -3.55 -0.57 -5.06
C VAL A 104 -4.48 -1.60 -4.44
N LEU A 105 -4.79 -1.40 -3.16
CA LEU A 105 -5.48 -2.38 -2.32
C LEU A 105 -6.91 -1.93 -2.06
N ARG A 106 -7.87 -2.71 -2.57
CA ARG A 106 -9.30 -2.56 -2.30
C ARG A 106 -9.63 -3.29 -0.99
N PRO A 107 -10.20 -2.63 0.03
CA PRO A 107 -10.55 -3.27 1.29
C PRO A 107 -11.77 -4.19 1.11
N LEU A 108 -11.74 -5.36 1.76
CA LEU A 108 -12.85 -6.32 1.76
C LEU A 108 -13.77 -6.21 2.98
N SER A 109 -13.29 -5.64 4.09
CA SER A 109 -14.02 -5.56 5.36
C SER A 109 -14.24 -4.13 5.88
N ASN A 110 -13.75 -3.11 5.19
CA ASN A 110 -13.91 -1.71 5.56
C ASN A 110 -13.90 -0.80 4.31
N ASP A 111 -13.87 0.52 4.53
CA ASP A 111 -13.99 1.56 3.51
C ASP A 111 -12.62 2.19 3.12
N THR A 112 -11.51 1.72 3.69
CA THR A 112 -10.21 2.38 3.56
C THR A 112 -9.30 1.65 2.57
N TYR A 113 -9.17 2.25 1.39
CA TYR A 113 -8.19 1.82 0.37
C TYR A 113 -6.77 2.11 0.83
N VAL A 114 -5.83 1.30 0.35
CA VAL A 114 -4.40 1.53 0.59
C VAL A 114 -3.66 1.57 -0.73
N ILE A 115 -3.02 2.70 -1.02
CA ILE A 115 -2.01 2.77 -2.07
C ILE A 115 -0.67 2.57 -1.39
N MET A 116 -0.08 1.39 -1.59
CA MET A 116 1.17 1.00 -0.99
C MET A 116 2.29 1.12 -2.02
N THR A 117 3.31 1.91 -1.73
CA THR A 117 4.51 2.05 -2.56
C THR A 117 5.74 1.62 -1.78
N LEU A 118 6.61 0.83 -2.42
CA LEU A 118 7.83 0.28 -1.85
C LEU A 118 9.01 0.91 -2.57
N TRP A 119 10.07 1.19 -1.80
CA TRP A 119 11.23 1.94 -2.24
C TRP A 119 12.52 1.31 -1.72
N GLU A 120 13.59 1.42 -2.51
CA GLU A 120 14.93 0.94 -2.12
C GLU A 120 15.44 1.62 -0.85
N ALA A 121 15.04 2.87 -0.62
CA ALA A 121 15.36 3.64 0.57
C ALA A 121 14.42 4.84 0.74
N LYS A 122 14.27 5.31 1.98
CA LYS A 122 13.45 6.50 2.31
C LYS A 122 13.80 7.74 1.47
N LYS A 123 15.08 7.95 1.18
CA LYS A 123 15.55 9.09 0.38
C LYS A 123 14.89 9.17 -1.01
N TYR A 124 14.61 8.03 -1.63
CA TYR A 124 14.02 7.97 -2.96
C TYR A 124 12.55 8.40 -2.94
N PHE A 125 11.80 7.94 -1.95
CA PHE A 125 10.44 8.42 -1.69
C PHE A 125 10.41 9.94 -1.44
N GLU A 126 11.31 10.45 -0.60
CA GLU A 126 11.37 11.89 -0.30
C GLU A 126 11.72 12.73 -1.54
N GLN A 127 12.59 12.23 -2.42
CA GLN A 127 12.89 12.86 -3.70
C GLN A 127 11.68 12.86 -4.63
N TRP A 128 11.01 11.71 -4.77
CA TRP A 128 9.79 11.59 -5.57
C TRP A 128 8.70 12.54 -5.08
N GLN A 129 8.47 12.63 -3.76
CA GLN A 129 7.45 13.52 -3.20
C GLN A 129 7.71 15.00 -3.53
N ARG A 130 8.99 15.38 -3.72
CA ARG A 130 9.41 16.74 -4.13
C ARG A 130 9.42 16.94 -5.65
N SER A 131 9.22 15.87 -6.43
CA SER A 131 9.29 15.91 -7.89
C SER A 131 8.01 16.47 -8.53
N ASN A 132 8.14 16.90 -9.79
CA ASN A 132 7.00 17.26 -10.62
C ASN A 132 6.07 16.06 -10.92
N ALA A 133 6.56 14.81 -10.85
CA ALA A 133 5.74 13.63 -11.05
C ALA A 133 4.71 13.44 -9.91
N PHE A 134 5.11 13.69 -8.66
CA PHE A 134 4.19 13.72 -7.52
C PHE A 134 3.15 14.83 -7.69
N ALA A 135 3.60 16.03 -8.08
CA ALA A 135 2.71 17.15 -8.34
C ALA A 135 1.69 16.82 -9.44
N LYS A 136 2.09 16.17 -10.55
CA LYS A 136 1.17 15.76 -11.64
C LYS A 136 0.20 14.67 -11.20
N ALA A 137 0.68 13.64 -10.52
CA ALA A 137 -0.17 12.55 -9.99
C ALA A 137 -1.20 13.05 -8.95
N HIS A 138 -0.91 14.16 -8.26
CA HIS A 138 -1.80 14.78 -7.28
C HIS A 138 -2.48 16.07 -7.78
N ALA A 139 -2.12 16.60 -8.96
CA ALA A 139 -2.75 17.78 -9.57
C ALA A 139 -4.16 17.45 -10.06
N GLN A 140 -4.38 16.22 -10.54
CA GLN A 140 -5.72 15.70 -10.84
C GLN A 140 -6.65 15.70 -9.60
N ARG A 141 -6.11 15.82 -8.38
CA ARG A 141 -6.94 16.02 -7.17
C ARG A 141 -7.41 17.46 -6.99
N LYS A 142 -6.75 18.47 -7.59
CA LYS A 142 -7.00 19.89 -7.32
C LYS A 142 -8.01 20.55 -8.26
N GLU A 143 -8.16 20.09 -9.50
CA GLU A 143 -9.02 20.75 -10.50
C GLU A 143 -10.54 20.53 -10.28
N GLU A 144 -10.95 19.57 -9.44
CA GLU A 144 -12.37 19.19 -9.30
C GLU A 144 -12.99 19.64 -7.97
N GLN A 145 -12.99 20.96 -7.70
CA GLN A 145 -13.59 21.53 -6.48
C GLN A 145 -15.13 21.46 -6.39
N LYS A 146 -15.85 20.76 -7.29
CA LYS A 146 -17.31 20.55 -7.19
C LYS A 146 -17.66 19.24 -7.91
N PRO A 147 -17.81 18.05 -7.28
CA PRO A 147 -18.39 17.69 -5.97
C PRO A 147 -17.55 16.68 -5.16
N SER A 148 -16.22 16.78 -5.17
CA SER A 148 -15.28 15.77 -4.65
C SER A 148 -15.30 15.52 -3.13
N ARG A 149 -15.97 16.38 -2.34
CA ARG A 149 -16.08 16.22 -0.88
C ARG A 149 -17.04 15.10 -0.46
N GLN A 150 -17.80 14.53 -1.39
CA GLN A 150 -18.89 13.60 -1.10
C GLN A 150 -18.47 12.13 -0.99
N ILE A 151 -17.33 11.75 -1.57
CA ILE A 151 -16.87 10.34 -1.60
C ILE A 151 -15.79 10.01 -0.56
N PHE A 152 -15.25 11.00 0.15
CA PHE A 152 -14.21 10.79 1.17
C PHE A 152 -14.81 11.10 2.55
N PRO A 153 -15.28 10.09 3.31
CA PRO A 153 -16.01 10.33 4.55
C PRO A 153 -15.10 10.88 5.66
N ARG A 154 -13.77 10.67 5.55
CA ARG A 154 -12.75 11.07 6.52
C ARG A 154 -11.45 11.45 5.80
N PRO A 155 -10.56 12.25 6.42
CA PRO A 155 -9.26 12.60 5.82
C PRO A 155 -8.39 11.36 5.57
N SER A 156 -7.66 11.37 4.44
CA SER A 156 -6.62 10.39 4.18
C SER A 156 -5.41 10.60 5.10
N TYR A 157 -4.70 9.52 5.43
CA TYR A 157 -3.49 9.58 6.25
C TYR A 157 -2.41 8.64 5.71
N VAL A 158 -1.15 9.01 5.95
CA VAL A 158 0.01 8.25 5.49
C VAL A 158 0.64 7.51 6.67
N THR A 159 0.92 6.22 6.47
CA THR A 159 1.73 5.41 7.38
C THR A 159 2.98 4.94 6.64
N THR A 160 4.11 4.92 7.34
CA THR A 160 5.41 4.54 6.77
C THR A 160 6.06 3.47 7.61
N TYR A 161 6.77 2.55 6.95
CA TYR A 161 7.44 1.44 7.59
C TYR A 161 8.84 1.25 7.02
N SER A 162 9.73 0.69 7.83
CA SER A 162 10.99 0.11 7.36
C SER A 162 10.79 -1.37 7.09
N VAL A 163 11.43 -1.90 6.05
CA VAL A 163 11.46 -3.36 5.83
C VAL A 163 12.47 -3.95 6.81
N VAL A 164 12.05 -4.97 7.56
CA VAL A 164 12.96 -5.70 8.46
C VAL A 164 13.90 -6.53 7.59
N GLN A 165 15.19 -6.20 7.64
CA GLN A 165 16.21 -6.96 6.93
C GLN A 165 16.50 -8.27 7.67
N GLU A 166 16.69 -9.35 6.92
CA GLU A 166 17.14 -10.61 7.47
C GLU A 166 18.55 -10.42 8.04
N ARG A 167 18.75 -10.89 9.29
CA ARG A 167 20.05 -10.85 9.97
C ARG A 167 20.93 -12.01 9.55
#